data_AF-A0A527ZHZ9-F1
#
_entry.id   AF-A0A527ZHZ9-F1
#
_cell.length_a   1.000
_cell.length_b   1.000
_cell.length_c   1.000
_cell.angle_alpha   90.00
_cell.angle_beta   90.00
_cell.angle_gamma   90.00
#
_symmetry.space_group_name_H-M   'P 1'
#
loop_
_entity.id
_entity.type
_entity.pdbx_description
1 polymer ?
#
loop_
_entity_poly.entity_id
_entity_poly.type
_entity_poly.pdbx_seq_one_letter_code
_entity_poly.pdbx_strand_id
1 'polypeptide(L)'
;EGQIAWEEAHNDVDGKPLKVPGLFMLNLAPFFMGEKVRIPVRLRYRPSGAMIMWSYQIYRPDQAINEHVRSTLADVRSKTDLPAYEGTPEMSA
;
A
#
# COMPACT_ATOMS: atom_id res chain seq x y z
N GLU A 1 7.31 -32.41 23.66
CA GLU A 1 6.71 -32.20 22.32
C GLU A 1 7.50 -31.11 21.62
N GLY A 2 8.11 -31.41 20.46
CA GLY A 2 8.95 -30.46 19.74
C GLY A 2 8.13 -29.75 18.67
N GLN A 3 7.95 -28.44 18.81
CA GLN A 3 7.34 -27.60 17.78
C GLN A 3 8.38 -27.38 16.68
N ILE A 4 8.19 -28.02 15.52
CA ILE A 4 8.97 -27.73 14.33
C ILE A 4 8.41 -26.44 13.74
N ALA A 5 9.03 -25.31 14.08
CA ALA A 5 8.83 -24.07 13.34
C ALA A 5 9.54 -24.24 12.00
N TRP A 6 8.77 -24.41 10.93
CA TRP A 6 9.31 -24.45 9.58
C TRP A 6 9.74 -23.03 9.20
N GLU A 7 11.04 -22.80 9.15
CA GLU A 7 11.65 -21.53 8.73
C GLU A 7 12.23 -21.73 7.33
N GLU A 8 11.51 -21.25 6.31
CA GLU A 8 11.92 -21.37 4.90
C GLU A 8 13.02 -20.36 4.58
N ALA A 9 14.27 -20.76 4.83
CA ALA A 9 15.46 -19.98 4.49
C ALA A 9 15.69 -20.02 2.97
N HIS A 10 15.45 -18.90 2.29
CA HIS A 10 15.74 -18.74 0.87
C HIS A 10 17.14 -18.15 0.69
N ASN A 11 17.93 -18.69 -0.23
CA ASN A 11 19.26 -18.19 -0.55
C ASN A 11 19.23 -17.34 -1.84
N ASP A 12 20.05 -16.30 -1.88
CA ASP A 12 20.32 -15.47 -3.08
C ASP A 12 21.27 -16.20 -4.06
N VAL A 13 21.54 -15.62 -5.22
CA VAL A 13 22.43 -16.16 -6.28
C VAL A 13 23.85 -16.49 -5.78
N ASP A 14 24.30 -15.82 -4.72
CA ASP A 14 25.59 -16.03 -4.06
C ASP A 14 25.53 -17.02 -2.88
N GLY A 15 24.40 -17.71 -2.67
CA GLY A 15 24.20 -18.67 -1.57
C GLY A 15 24.01 -18.06 -0.18
N LYS A 16 23.83 -16.73 -0.09
CA LYS A 16 23.58 -16.01 1.17
C LYS A 16 22.08 -15.99 1.52
N PRO A 17 21.69 -15.98 2.82
CA PRO A 17 20.29 -15.83 3.20
C PRO A 17 19.68 -14.55 2.64
N LEU A 18 18.60 -14.70 1.88
CA LEU A 18 17.86 -13.60 1.27
C LEU A 18 17.15 -12.78 2.36
N LYS A 19 17.72 -11.61 2.69
CA LYS A 19 17.08 -10.66 3.62
C LYS A 19 16.12 -9.77 2.84
N VAL A 20 14.83 -10.11 2.87
CA VAL A 20 13.79 -9.27 2.26
C VAL A 20 13.24 -8.27 3.30
N PRO A 21 13.33 -6.95 3.04
CA PRO A 21 12.63 -5.97 3.85
C PRO A 21 11.12 -6.21 3.78
N GLY A 22 10.49 -6.50 4.92
CA GLY A 22 9.08 -6.88 4.96
C GLY A 22 8.11 -5.75 4.65
N LEU A 23 8.47 -4.49 4.88
CA LEU A 23 7.61 -3.32 4.69
C LEU A 23 8.41 -2.12 4.20
N PHE A 24 7.87 -1.39 3.25
CA PHE A 24 8.35 -0.07 2.84
C PHE A 24 7.17 0.89 2.66
N MET A 25 7.45 2.19 2.63
CA MET A 25 6.42 3.24 2.49
C MET A 25 6.49 3.85 1.10
N LEU A 26 5.35 3.90 0.39
CA LEU A 26 5.20 4.76 -0.78
C LEU A 26 4.89 6.18 -0.34
N ASN A 27 5.42 7.17 -1.05
CA ASN A 27 5.13 8.59 -0.85
C ASN A 27 4.78 9.23 -2.19
N LEU A 28 3.50 9.17 -2.57
CA LEU A 28 3.01 9.59 -3.88
C LEU A 28 1.70 10.38 -3.75
N ALA A 29 1.41 11.21 -4.74
CA ALA A 29 0.15 11.94 -4.81
C ALA A 29 -0.91 11.06 -5.49
N PRO A 30 -2.06 10.78 -4.86
CA PRO A 30 -3.15 10.04 -5.51
C PRO A 30 -3.79 10.81 -6.66
N PHE A 31 -3.81 12.14 -6.56
CA PHE A 31 -4.33 13.05 -7.58
C PHE A 31 -3.22 13.85 -8.21
N PHE A 32 -3.39 14.21 -9.48
CA PHE A 32 -2.45 15.04 -10.21
C PHE A 32 -2.28 16.39 -9.50
N MET A 33 -1.03 16.80 -9.24
CA MET A 33 -0.68 17.98 -8.44
C MET A 33 -1.25 18.00 -7.01
N GLY A 34 -1.73 16.85 -6.51
CA GLY A 34 -2.24 16.71 -5.15
C GLY A 34 -1.13 16.53 -4.11
N GLU A 35 -1.54 16.52 -2.84
CA GLU A 35 -0.61 16.26 -1.76
C GLU A 35 -0.18 14.80 -1.74
N LYS A 36 1.05 14.55 -1.26
CA LYS A 36 1.56 13.19 -1.15
C LYS A 36 0.96 12.49 0.06
N VAL A 37 0.46 11.29 -0.16
CA VAL A 37 0.05 10.38 0.90
C VAL A 37 1.09 9.29 1.09
N ARG A 38 1.17 8.78 2.32
CA ARG A 38 2.07 7.70 2.69
C ARG A 38 1.29 6.40 2.81
N ILE A 39 1.63 5.40 2.00
CA ILE A 39 0.93 4.12 2.00
C ILE A 39 1.92 2.99 2.31
N PRO A 40 1.68 2.17 3.34
CA PRO A 40 2.52 1.02 3.63
C PRO A 40 2.35 -0.04 2.55
N VAL A 41 3.48 -0.61 2.13
CA VAL A 41 3.53 -1.67 1.12
C VAL A 41 4.37 -2.81 1.65
N ARG A 42 3.80 -4.01 1.56
CA ARG A 42 4.49 -5.25 1.86
C ARG A 42 5.13 -5.79 0.59
N LEU A 43 6.44 -5.96 0.61
CA LEU A 43 7.14 -6.67 -0.47
C LEU A 43 6.95 -8.17 -0.27
N ARG A 44 6.63 -8.87 -1.35
CA ARG A 44 6.47 -10.31 -1.39
C ARG A 44 7.39 -10.84 -2.48
N TYR A 45 7.84 -12.07 -2.28
CA TYR A 45 8.61 -12.78 -3.29
C TYR A 45 8.14 -14.23 -3.35
N ARG A 46 8.37 -14.87 -4.49
CA ARG A 46 8.28 -16.31 -4.65
C ARG A 46 9.45 -16.81 -5.48
N PRO A 47 10.08 -17.94 -5.11
CA PRO A 47 11.00 -18.63 -6.01
C PRO A 47 10.28 -19.08 -7.30
N SER A 48 11.01 -19.07 -8.41
CA SER A 48 10.52 -19.50 -9.72
C SER A 48 11.68 -20.10 -10.51
N GLY A 49 12.02 -21.36 -10.19
CA GLY A 49 13.23 -22.00 -10.70
C GLY A 49 14.48 -21.29 -10.17
N ALA A 50 15.34 -20.83 -11.07
CA ALA A 50 16.55 -20.06 -10.73
C ALA A 50 16.31 -18.54 -10.56
N MET A 51 15.05 -18.08 -10.61
CA MET A 51 14.69 -16.66 -10.50
C MET A 51 13.82 -16.38 -9.29
N ILE A 52 13.91 -15.15 -8.77
CA ILE A 52 13.03 -14.63 -7.71
C ILE A 52 12.01 -13.69 -8.37
N MET A 53 10.73 -14.01 -8.22
CA MET A 53 9.63 -13.15 -8.69
C MET A 53 9.16 -12.27 -7.55
N TRP A 54 9.21 -10.95 -7.76
CA TRP A 54 8.79 -9.95 -6.79
C TRP A 54 7.35 -9.51 -7.04
N SER A 55 6.59 -9.34 -5.98
CA SER A 55 5.27 -8.70 -6.02
C SER A 55 5.10 -7.81 -4.80
N TYR A 56 4.13 -6.90 -4.85
CA TYR A 56 3.86 -6.01 -3.74
C TYR A 56 2.39 -6.07 -3.37
N GLN A 57 2.13 -5.81 -2.09
CA GLN A 57 0.79 -5.72 -1.55
C GLN A 57 0.65 -4.38 -0.85
N ILE A 58 -0.17 -3.49 -1.43
CA ILE A 58 -0.46 -2.18 -0.86
C ILE A 58 -1.47 -2.37 0.27
N TYR A 59 -1.15 -1.86 1.46
CA TYR A 59 -2.04 -1.97 2.60
C TYR A 59 -3.13 -0.89 2.53
N ARG A 60 -4.38 -1.34 2.39
CA ARG A 60 -5.60 -0.51 2.41
C ARG A 60 -5.48 0.83 1.65
N PRO A 61 -5.16 0.80 0.34
CA PRO A 61 -5.08 2.03 -0.46
C PRO A 61 -6.42 2.78 -0.51
N ASP A 62 -7.54 2.06 -0.37
CA ASP A 62 -8.89 2.61 -0.25
C ASP A 62 -8.99 3.66 0.85
N GLN A 63 -8.44 3.39 2.04
CA GLN A 63 -8.50 4.33 3.16
C GLN A 63 -7.70 5.59 2.89
N ALA A 64 -6.48 5.44 2.38
CA ALA A 64 -5.60 6.58 2.10
C ALA A 64 -6.20 7.49 1.03
N ILE A 65 -6.82 6.90 -0.01
CA ILE A 65 -7.47 7.66 -1.07
C ILE A 65 -8.73 8.34 -0.56
N ASN A 66 -9.62 7.61 0.13
CA ASN A 66 -10.87 8.17 0.64
C ASN A 66 -10.63 9.31 1.64
N GLU A 67 -9.65 9.16 2.53
CA GLU A 67 -9.26 10.22 3.47
C GLU A 67 -8.75 11.45 2.71
N HIS A 68 -7.91 11.25 1.70
CA HIS A 68 -7.38 12.36 0.91
C HIS A 68 -8.47 13.08 0.11
N VAL A 69 -9.46 12.36 -0.44
CA VAL A 69 -10.64 12.96 -1.08
C VAL A 69 -11.43 13.81 -0.10
N ARG A 70 -11.77 13.27 1.08
CA ARG A 70 -12.54 13.97 2.11
C ARG A 70 -11.81 15.21 2.61
N SER A 71 -10.52 15.09 2.88
CA SER A 71 -9.67 16.21 3.28
C SER A 71 -9.65 17.30 2.20
N THR A 72 -9.45 16.93 0.94
CA THR A 72 -9.43 17.88 -0.18
C THR A 72 -10.77 18.58 -0.35
N LEU A 73 -11.88 17.86 -0.20
CA LEU A 73 -13.22 18.43 -0.30
C LEU A 73 -13.51 19.43 0.84
N ALA A 74 -13.12 19.09 2.07
CA ALA A 74 -13.22 20.00 3.22
C ALA A 74 -12.37 21.26 3.02
N ASP A 75 -11.17 21.10 2.48
CA ASP A 75 -10.26 22.19 2.14
C ASP A 75 -10.86 23.14 1.10
N VAL A 76 -11.39 22.59 0.01
CA VAL A 76 -12.03 23.37 -1.06
C VAL A 76 -13.24 24.11 -0.51
N ARG A 77 -14.10 23.44 0.27
CA ARG A 77 -15.24 24.08 0.93
C ARG A 77 -14.81 25.25 1.80
N SER A 78 -13.79 25.07 2.64
CA SER A 78 -13.28 26.13 3.53
C SER A 78 -12.68 27.30 2.77
N LYS A 79 -12.01 27.06 1.64
CA LYS A 79 -11.30 28.10 0.86
C LYS A 79 -12.22 28.85 -0.09
N THR A 80 -13.30 28.21 -0.55
CA THR A 80 -14.22 28.79 -1.54
C THR A 80 -15.52 29.29 -0.94
N ASP A 81 -15.85 28.87 0.29
CA ASP A 81 -17.15 29.11 0.94
C ASP A 81 -18.36 28.61 0.12
N LEU A 82 -18.10 27.72 -0.86
CA LEU A 82 -19.12 27.09 -1.68
C LEU A 82 -19.56 25.75 -1.08
N PRO A 83 -20.81 25.30 -1.35
CA PRO A 83 -21.26 23.99 -0.94
C PRO A 83 -20.40 22.85 -1.51
N ALA A 84 -20.04 21.90 -0.66
CA ALA A 84 -19.46 20.63 -1.06
C ALA A 84 -20.57 19.59 -1.27
N TYR A 85 -20.45 18.79 -2.32
CA TYR A 85 -21.39 17.72 -2.64
C TYR A 85 -20.68 16.37 -2.60
N GLU A 86 -21.22 15.43 -1.84
CA GLU A 86 -20.79 14.02 -1.83
C GLU A 86 -21.93 13.16 -2.38
N GLY A 87 -21.58 12.22 -3.26
CA GLY A 87 -22.53 11.24 -3.78
C GLY A 87 -22.89 10.18 -2.73
N THR A 88 -24.08 9.60 -2.88
CA THR A 88 -24.46 8.40 -2.11
C THR A 88 -24.16 7.16 -2.97
N PRO A 89 -23.66 6.04 -2.40
CA PRO A 89 -23.45 4.81 -3.15
C PRO A 89 -24.73 4.33 -3.83
N GLU A 90 -24.63 3.93 -5.10
CA GLU A 90 -25.78 3.42 -5.87
C GLU A 90 -26.26 2.03 -5.38
N MET A 91 -25.37 1.28 -4.72
CA MET A 91 -25.69 0.01 -4.08
C MET A 91 -25.38 0.09 -2.59
N SER A 92 -26.32 -0.38 -1.76
CA SER A 92 -26.08 -0.61 -0.33
C SER A 92 -25.10 -1.77 -0.17
N ALA A 93 -24.07 -1.58 0.66
CA ALA A 93 -23.02 -2.57 0.94
C ALA A 93 -23.56 -3.82 1.65
#